data_AF-A0A9Q1C2G6-F1
#
_entry.id   AF-A0A9Q1C2G6-F1
#
_cell.length_a   1.000
_cell.length_b   1.000
_cell.length_c   1.000
_cell.angle_alpha   90.00
_cell.angle_beta   90.00
_cell.angle_gamma   90.00
#
_symmetry.space_group_name_H-M   'P 1'
#
loop_
_entity.id
_entity.type
_entity.pdbx_description
1 polymer ?
#
loop_
_entity_poly.entity_id
_entity_poly.type
_entity_poly.pdbx_seq_one_letter_code
_entity_poly.pdbx_strand_id
1 'polypeptide(L)'
;MFFLTLKCRTANVVYQATVKSNDREEKYVGLTENTFKLRLANHQQSFTKEKYRNQTELSKYVWTLKNSNTDFKIHWKILAHAPS
;
A
#
# COMPACT_ATOMS: atom_id res chain seq x y z
N MET A 1 -5.30 9.88 -15.91
CA MET A 1 -4.58 10.99 -15.25
C MET A 1 -4.86 10.90 -13.75
N PHE A 2 -3.94 10.32 -12.97
CA PHE A 2 -4.13 10.04 -11.54
C PHE A 2 -3.74 11.28 -10.72
N PHE A 3 -4.70 11.88 -10.02
CA PHE A 3 -4.45 12.90 -9.01
C PHE A 3 -3.65 12.28 -7.85
N LEU A 4 -2.37 12.66 -7.76
CA LEU A 4 -1.44 12.14 -6.76
C LEU A 4 -0.60 13.30 -6.21
N THR A 5 -1.27 14.25 -5.55
CA THR A 5 -0.60 15.17 -4.61
C THR A 5 -0.46 14.52 -3.23
N LEU A 6 -0.24 13.19 -3.16
CA LEU A 6 0.46 12.63 -2.01
C LEU A 6 1.85 13.22 -2.02
N LYS A 7 2.32 13.74 -0.87
CA LYS A 7 3.69 14.22 -0.68
C LYS A 7 4.68 13.05 -0.81
N CYS A 8 4.89 12.60 -2.04
CA CYS A 8 5.54 11.33 -2.36
C CYS A 8 7.01 11.30 -1.89
N ARG A 9 7.64 12.46 -1.74
CA ARG A 9 9.03 12.60 -1.29
C ARG A 9 9.18 12.70 0.24
N THR A 10 8.11 12.56 1.01
CA THR A 10 8.16 12.64 2.47
C THR A 10 8.68 11.33 3.07
N ALA A 11 9.71 11.43 3.89
CA ALA A 11 10.31 10.35 4.70
C ALA A 11 9.71 10.35 6.13
N ASN A 12 9.96 9.29 6.90
CA ASN A 12 9.48 9.13 8.28
C ASN A 12 7.97 9.35 8.39
N VAL A 13 7.17 8.54 7.69
CA VAL A 13 5.71 8.69 7.67
C VAL A 13 4.98 7.42 8.06
N VAL A 14 3.90 7.62 8.81
CA VAL A 14 2.83 6.64 8.98
C VAL A 14 1.84 6.84 7.83
N TYR A 15 1.53 5.78 7.10
CA TYR A 15 0.60 5.80 5.97
C TYR A 15 -0.47 4.73 6.12
N GLN A 16 -1.60 4.95 5.45
CA GLN A 16 -2.69 4.00 5.33
C GLN A 16 -2.87 3.61 3.86
N ALA A 17 -3.00 2.31 3.60
CA ALA A 17 -3.57 1.77 2.38
C ALA A 17 -5.01 1.32 2.66
N THR A 18 -5.94 1.75 1.82
CA THR A 18 -7.36 1.36 1.89
C THR A 18 -7.66 0.54 0.65
N VAL A 19 -7.90 -0.76 0.83
CA VAL A 19 -8.21 -1.70 -0.24
C VAL A 19 -9.72 -1.86 -0.29
N LYS A 20 -10.32 -1.44 -1.40
CA LYS A 20 -11.75 -1.62 -1.69
C LYS A 20 -11.90 -2.78 -2.66
N SER A 21 -12.68 -3.79 -2.29
CA SER A 21 -12.96 -4.97 -3.10
C SER A 21 -14.42 -5.37 -2.90
N ASN A 22 -15.22 -5.38 -3.97
CA ASN A 22 -16.68 -5.53 -3.89
C ASN A 22 -17.26 -4.55 -2.85
N ASP A 23 -18.07 -5.04 -1.91
CA ASP A 23 -18.67 -4.27 -0.81
C ASP A 23 -17.82 -4.24 0.47
N ARG A 24 -16.53 -4.62 0.39
CA ARG A 24 -15.62 -4.64 1.53
C ARG A 24 -14.54 -3.56 1.41
N GLU A 25 -14.19 -2.99 2.55
CA GLU A 25 -13.11 -2.03 2.70
C GLU A 25 -12.17 -2.50 3.81
N GLU A 26 -10.92 -2.79 3.46
CA GLU A 26 -9.87 -3.17 4.40
C GLU A 26 -8.81 -2.08 4.51
N LYS A 27 -8.27 -1.88 5.71
CA LYS A 27 -7.27 -0.85 6.00
C LYS A 27 -5.98 -1.47 6.52
N TYR A 28 -4.88 -1.10 5.88
CA TYR A 28 -3.52 -1.43 6.32
C TYR A 28 -2.81 -0.14 6.73
N VAL A 29 -2.22 -0.13 7.92
CA VAL A 29 -1.37 0.98 8.39
C VAL A 29 0.07 0.51 8.44
N GLY A 30 0.98 1.31 7.87
CA GLY A 30 2.41 1.03 7.87
C GLY A 30 3.24 2.25 8.18
N LEU A 31 4.46 2.02 8.64
CA LEU A 31 5.49 3.03 8.85
C LEU A 31 6.60 2.86 7.79
N THR A 32 7.25 3.95 7.42
CA THR A 32 8.47 3.93 6.62
C THR A 32 9.40 5.06 7.04
N GLU A 33 10.67 4.74 7.27
CA GLU A 33 11.75 5.73 7.39
C GLU A 33 12.10 6.32 6.02
N ASN A 34 12.13 5.46 4.99
CA ASN A 34 12.30 5.88 3.60
C ASN A 34 11.17 6.81 3.12
N THR A 35 11.40 7.48 2.00
CA THR A 35 10.34 8.24 1.33
C THR A 35 9.12 7.36 1.02
N PHE A 36 7.93 7.92 1.16
CA PHE A 36 6.68 7.23 0.82
C PHE A 36 6.69 6.70 -0.62
N LYS A 37 7.30 7.42 -1.56
CA LYS A 37 7.48 6.98 -2.97
C LYS A 37 8.25 5.66 -3.05
N LEU A 38 9.36 5.53 -2.34
CA LEU A 38 10.14 4.29 -2.34
C LEU A 38 9.34 3.15 -1.70
N ARG A 39 8.66 3.43 -0.58
CA ARG A 39 7.81 2.43 0.07
C ARG A 39 6.65 1.97 -0.83
N LEU A 40 6.02 2.90 -1.56
CA LEU A 40 4.97 2.60 -2.53
C LEU A 40 5.50 1.74 -3.68
N ALA A 41 6.71 2.02 -4.19
CA ALA A 41 7.36 1.20 -5.22
C ALA A 41 7.64 -0.23 -4.72
N ASN A 42 8.05 -0.39 -3.46
CA ASN A 42 8.23 -1.71 -2.85
C ASN A 42 6.91 -2.48 -2.73
N HIS A 43 5.83 -1.80 -2.32
CA HIS A 43 4.49 -2.40 -2.32
C HIS A 43 4.06 -2.84 -3.72
N GLN A 44 4.21 -1.99 -4.73
CA GLN A 44 3.93 -2.34 -6.13
C GLN A 44 4.73 -3.56 -6.59
N GLN A 45 6.02 -3.62 -6.24
CA GLN A 45 6.85 -4.79 -6.54
C GLN A 45 6.30 -6.06 -5.87
N SER A 46 5.90 -5.98 -4.60
CA SER A 46 5.34 -7.11 -3.84
C SER A 46 3.98 -7.58 -4.38
N PHE A 47 3.20 -6.67 -4.97
CA PHE A 47 1.93 -6.99 -5.61
C PHE A 47 2.12 -7.65 -6.97
N THR A 48 3.23 -7.39 -7.68
CA THR A 48 3.47 -7.91 -9.03
C THR A 48 4.31 -9.18 -9.04
N LYS A 49 5.32 -9.29 -8.18
CA LYS A 49 6.25 -10.43 -8.17
C LYS A 49 5.83 -11.42 -7.09
N GLU A 50 5.40 -12.61 -7.50
CA GLU A 50 4.88 -13.64 -6.57
C GLU A 50 5.86 -14.02 -5.46
N LYS A 51 7.17 -14.06 -5.75
CA LYS A 51 8.20 -14.32 -4.73
C LYS A 51 8.17 -13.36 -3.53
N TYR A 52 7.52 -12.21 -3.65
CA TYR A 52 7.40 -11.19 -2.62
C TYR A 52 5.98 -11.09 -2.04
N ARG A 53 5.07 -12.01 -2.38
CA ARG A 53 3.66 -12.00 -1.94
C ARG A 53 3.49 -11.95 -0.42
N ASN A 54 4.44 -12.53 0.31
CA ASN A 54 4.39 -12.65 1.77
C ASN A 54 5.19 -11.58 2.52
N GLN A 55 5.74 -10.56 1.84
CA GLN A 55 6.56 -9.53 2.49
C GLN A 55 5.81 -8.68 3.51
N THR A 56 4.51 -8.48 3.32
CA THR A 56 3.64 -7.71 4.23
C THR A 56 2.25 -8.34 4.29
N GLU A 57 1.49 -8.04 5.34
CA GLU A 57 0.07 -8.44 5.38
C GLU A 57 -0.74 -7.80 4.24
N LEU A 58 -0.39 -6.58 3.82
CA LEU A 58 -1.01 -5.94 2.67
C LEU A 58 -0.77 -6.74 1.38
N SER A 59 0.47 -7.20 1.14
CA SER A 59 0.79 -7.99 -0.05
C SER A 59 0.09 -9.35 -0.01
N LYS A 60 0.03 -10.01 1.16
CA LYS A 60 -0.71 -11.27 1.31
C LYS A 60 -2.17 -11.09 0.94
N TYR A 61 -2.82 -10.05 1.47
CA TYR A 61 -4.21 -9.75 1.19
C TYR A 61 -4.47 -9.47 -0.30
N VAL A 62 -3.61 -8.66 -0.94
CA VAL A 62 -3.69 -8.39 -2.39
C VAL A 62 -3.56 -9.67 -3.20
N TRP A 63 -2.66 -10.59 -2.83
CA TRP A 63 -2.52 -11.86 -3.53
C TRP A 63 -3.72 -12.79 -3.32
N THR A 64 -4.31 -12.82 -2.13
CA THR A 64 -5.58 -13.53 -1.91
C THR A 64 -6.67 -13.03 -2.86
N LEU A 65 -6.83 -11.71 -2.99
CA LEU A 65 -7.81 -11.11 -3.90
C LEU A 65 -7.53 -11.46 -5.38
N LYS A 66 -6.25 -11.46 -5.79
CA LYS A 66 -5.86 -11.85 -7.14
C LYS A 66 -6.16 -13.33 -7.42
N ASN A 67 -5.82 -14.20 -6.47
CA ASN A 67 -6.05 -15.64 -6.60
C ASN A 67 -7.54 -15.99 -6.62
N SER A 68 -8.39 -15.18 -5.96
CA SER A 68 -9.85 -15.28 -6.02
C SER A 68 -10.47 -14.51 -7.20
N ASN A 69 -9.65 -14.01 -8.13
CA ASN A 69 -10.06 -13.22 -9.29
C ASN A 69 -11.03 -12.07 -8.92
N THR A 70 -10.76 -11.42 -7.80
CA THR A 70 -11.59 -10.34 -7.24
C THR A 70 -10.99 -8.98 -7.59
N ASP A 71 -11.80 -8.12 -8.19
CA ASP A 71 -11.40 -6.76 -8.50
C ASP A 71 -11.21 -5.93 -7.24
N PHE A 72 -10.17 -5.10 -7.23
CA PHE A 72 -9.90 -4.20 -6.10
C PHE A 72 -9.23 -2.89 -6.52
N LYS A 73 -9.40 -1.87 -5.68
CA LYS A 73 -8.72 -0.57 -5.79
C LYS A 73 -8.02 -0.23 -4.48
N ILE A 74 -6.82 0.30 -4.56
CA ILE A 74 -6.04 0.71 -3.38
C ILE A 74 -5.89 2.23 -3.38
N HIS A 75 -6.33 2.86 -2.29
CA HIS A 75 -6.16 4.29 -2.04
C HIS A 75 -5.17 4.50 -0.90
N TRP A 76 -4.29 5.48 -1.04
CA TRP A 76 -3.23 5.76 -0.08
C TRP A 76 -3.42 7.13 0.55
N LYS A 77 -3.09 7.25 1.83
CA LYS A 77 -2.97 8.54 2.52
C LYS A 77 -1.84 8.51 3.56
N ILE A 78 -1.18 9.65 3.75
CA ILE A 78 -0.27 9.86 4.89
C ILE A 78 -1.15 10.21 6.10
N LEU A 79 -0.93 9.53 7.22
CA LEU A 79 -1.65 9.76 8.48
C LEU A 79 -0.89 10.74 9.38
N ALA A 80 0.43 10.55 9.49
CA ALA A 80 1.28 11.34 10.38
C ALA A 80 2.74 11.29 9.93
N HIS A 81 3.54 12.21 10.46
CA HIS A 81 4.98 12.11 10.45
C HIS A 81 5.44 11.40 11.72
N ALA A 82 6.33 10.43 11.58
CA ALA A 82 7.02 9.84 12.70
C ALA A 82 8.14 10.78 13.15
N PRO A 83 8.39 10.90 14.46
CA PRO A 83 9.57 11.59 14.95
C PRO A 83 10.83 10.92 14.39
N SER A 84 11.80 11.75 14.03
CA SER A 84 13.15 11.35 13.62
C SER A 84 14.05 11.14 14.83
#